data_AF-A0A835RM63-F1
#
_entry.id   AF-A0A835RM63-F1
#
_cell.length_a   1.000
_cell.length_b   1.000
_cell.length_c   1.000
_cell.angle_alpha   90.00
_cell.angle_beta   90.00
_cell.angle_gamma   90.00
#
_symmetry.space_group_name_H-M   'P 1'
#
loop_
_entity.id
_entity.type
_entity.pdbx_description
1 polymer ?
#
loop_
_entity_poly.entity_id
_entity_poly.type
_entity_poly.pdbx_seq_one_letter_code
_entity_poly.pdbx_strand_id
1 'polypeptide(L)'
;MLQKLPLVSKCGKIRKMVDSSACDLSRLELYNVPGGSMVFELAVKFCYGMGIEISTSNVANLRCIAEYLEMKEDYWEQNLIARTEAYLKERVFHSIENSLEVLCACSSLLPIAEEVDIINRCIDAVAVNASKEQLASGLARLECEGKSGKQEWECQDWWVEVLSMLSINFYQRVIAAMKKTGVRSDSIVASLIHYAQSSLKDMKKRPALDSDFTLGDEQRVVVETLVYLLSTEKITSVPLTFLFGMLRMAIELNASF
;
A
#
# COMPACT_ATOMS: atom_id res chain seq x y z
N MET A 1 -20.16 0.00 35.79
CA MET A 1 -19.36 -1.23 35.58
C MET A 1 -19.75 -2.03 34.34
N LEU A 2 -21.02 -2.08 33.92
CA LEU A 2 -21.48 -2.88 32.75
C LEU A 2 -20.88 -2.50 31.39
N GLN A 3 -20.54 -1.21 31.15
CA GLN A 3 -19.95 -0.81 29.87
C GLN A 3 -18.53 -1.37 29.64
N LYS A 4 -17.75 -1.68 30.67
CA LYS A 4 -16.33 -2.07 30.48
C LYS A 4 -16.12 -3.55 30.16
N LEU A 5 -17.11 -4.40 30.47
CA LEU A 5 -17.02 -5.85 30.31
C LEU A 5 -16.72 -6.30 28.87
N PRO A 6 -17.40 -5.79 27.83
CA PRO A 6 -17.14 -6.23 26.46
C PRO A 6 -15.72 -5.90 25.97
N LEU A 7 -15.20 -4.73 26.34
CA LEU A 7 -13.83 -4.32 26.00
C LEU A 7 -12.78 -5.18 26.69
N VAL A 8 -12.93 -5.43 28.00
CA VAL A 8 -12.01 -6.31 28.76
C VAL A 8 -12.10 -7.76 28.26
N SER A 9 -13.27 -8.19 27.77
CA SER A 9 -13.44 -9.55 27.25
C SER A 9 -12.71 -9.79 25.94
N LYS A 10 -12.66 -8.81 25.03
CA LYS A 10 -12.15 -8.98 23.66
C LYS A 10 -10.81 -8.32 23.36
N CYS A 11 -10.37 -7.35 24.17
CA CYS A 11 -9.11 -6.62 24.00
C CYS A 11 -8.09 -7.02 25.05
N GLY A 12 -7.05 -7.76 24.65
CA GLY A 12 -6.01 -8.23 25.56
C GLY A 12 -5.25 -7.11 26.26
N LYS A 13 -4.91 -6.04 25.52
CA LYS A 13 -4.20 -4.89 26.09
C LYS A 13 -5.01 -4.19 27.18
N ILE A 14 -6.31 -4.00 26.95
CA ILE A 14 -7.21 -3.37 27.93
C ILE A 14 -7.36 -4.27 29.16
N ARG A 15 -7.49 -5.59 28.97
CA ARG A 15 -7.54 -6.55 30.08
C ARG A 15 -6.29 -6.45 30.96
N LYS A 16 -5.10 -6.52 30.36
CA LYS A 16 -3.82 -6.39 31.09
C LYS A 16 -3.71 -5.05 31.84
N MET A 17 -4.11 -3.95 31.21
CA MET A 17 -4.12 -2.64 31.86
C MET A 17 -5.05 -2.62 33.07
N VAL A 18 -6.25 -3.17 32.95
CA VAL A 18 -7.23 -3.28 34.06
C VAL A 18 -6.72 -4.17 35.18
N ASP A 19 -6.10 -5.31 34.86
CA ASP A 19 -5.56 -6.25 35.86
C ASP A 19 -4.35 -5.66 36.61
N SER A 20 -3.55 -4.81 35.95
CA SER A 20 -2.38 -4.15 36.54
C SER A 20 -2.72 -2.87 37.32
N SER A 21 -3.87 -2.24 37.07
CA SER A 21 -4.27 -0.98 37.70
C SER A 21 -5.09 -1.23 38.97
N ALA A 22 -4.39 -1.45 40.08
CA ALA A 22 -4.98 -1.81 41.37
C ALA A 22 -5.91 -0.75 42.00
N CYS A 23 -5.91 0.53 41.56
CA CYS A 23 -6.57 1.60 42.31
C CYS A 23 -7.46 2.59 41.54
N ASP A 24 -7.47 2.63 40.20
CA ASP A 24 -8.33 3.60 39.52
C ASP A 24 -8.78 3.14 38.13
N LEU A 25 -9.82 2.30 38.11
CA LEU A 25 -10.44 1.83 36.87
C LEU A 25 -11.12 2.96 36.08
N SER A 26 -11.19 4.18 36.61
CA SER A 26 -12.00 5.27 36.06
C SER A 26 -11.46 5.82 34.73
N ARG A 27 -10.14 5.81 34.50
CA ARG A 27 -9.48 6.36 33.31
C ARG A 27 -8.39 5.44 32.75
N LEU A 28 -8.52 5.07 31.48
CA LEU A 28 -7.51 4.35 30.71
C LEU A 28 -7.03 5.26 29.59
N GLU A 29 -5.72 5.51 29.52
CA GLU A 29 -5.11 6.33 28.48
C GLU A 29 -4.37 5.44 27.49
N LEU A 30 -4.77 5.53 26.22
CA LEU A 30 -4.15 4.83 25.11
C LEU A 30 -3.38 5.85 24.27
N TYR A 31 -2.07 5.64 24.15
CA TYR A 31 -1.19 6.49 23.33
C TYR A 31 -0.89 5.82 22.00
N ASN A 32 -0.66 6.64 20.96
CA ASN A 32 -0.26 6.19 19.62
C ASN A 32 -1.21 5.16 19.01
N VAL A 33 -2.52 5.41 19.11
CA VAL A 33 -3.53 4.52 18.54
C VAL A 33 -3.49 4.59 17.00
N PRO A 34 -3.23 3.48 16.29
CA PRO A 34 -3.18 3.47 14.83
C PRO A 34 -4.54 3.84 14.23
N GLY A 35 -4.54 4.71 13.22
CA GLY A 35 -5.76 5.21 12.57
C GLY A 35 -6.60 6.17 13.43
N GLY A 36 -6.16 6.50 14.64
CA GLY A 36 -6.79 7.49 15.50
C GLY A 36 -8.12 7.05 16.14
N SER A 37 -8.86 8.03 16.66
CA SER A 37 -10.08 7.80 17.45
C SER A 37 -11.20 7.13 16.65
N MET A 38 -11.33 7.46 15.36
CA MET A 38 -12.37 6.90 14.49
C MET A 38 -12.21 5.38 14.33
N VAL A 39 -10.99 4.91 14.12
CA VAL A 39 -10.69 3.48 13.99
C VAL A 39 -10.85 2.77 15.34
N PHE A 40 -10.50 3.44 16.44
CA PHE A 40 -10.77 2.95 17.79
C PHE A 40 -12.27 2.77 18.05
N GLU A 41 -13.10 3.70 17.62
CA GLU A 41 -14.55 3.58 17.75
C GLU A 41 -15.08 2.32 17.02
N LEU A 42 -14.52 1.98 15.85
CA LEU A 42 -14.89 0.75 15.13
C LEU A 42 -14.51 -0.51 15.91
N ALA A 43 -13.30 -0.56 16.48
CA ALA A 43 -12.87 -1.68 17.32
C ALA A 43 -13.74 -1.82 18.58
N VAL A 44 -14.11 -0.69 19.19
CA VAL A 44 -15.05 -0.64 20.32
C VAL A 44 -16.42 -1.16 19.89
N LYS A 45 -16.95 -0.73 18.73
CA LYS A 45 -18.23 -1.19 18.20
C LYS A 45 -18.27 -2.72 18.07
N PHE A 46 -17.21 -3.29 17.49
CA PHE A 46 -17.02 -4.73 17.42
C PHE A 46 -17.04 -5.40 18.81
N CYS A 47 -16.40 -4.80 19.81
CA CYS A 47 -16.38 -5.34 21.17
C CYS A 47 -17.79 -5.49 21.75
N TYR A 48 -18.65 -4.48 21.55
CA TYR A 48 -20.06 -4.50 21.97
C TYR A 48 -20.96 -5.38 21.10
N GLY A 49 -20.42 -6.09 20.11
CA GLY A 49 -21.22 -6.94 19.22
C GLY A 49 -22.06 -6.15 18.21
N MET A 50 -21.75 -4.86 18.02
CA MET A 50 -22.29 -4.13 16.88
C MET A 50 -21.62 -4.65 15.61
N GLY A 51 -22.44 -4.90 14.57
CA GLY A 51 -21.93 -5.34 13.28
C GLY A 51 -21.02 -4.26 12.69
N ILE A 52 -19.76 -4.61 12.46
CA ILE A 52 -18.84 -3.82 11.66
C ILE A 52 -18.67 -4.51 10.31
N GLU A 53 -18.72 -3.74 9.24
CA GLU A 53 -18.45 -4.22 7.89
C GLU A 53 -16.95 -4.06 7.62
N ILE A 54 -16.29 -5.15 7.21
CA ILE A 54 -14.89 -5.13 6.79
C ILE A 54 -14.86 -4.91 5.28
N SER A 55 -14.13 -3.89 4.84
CA SER A 55 -13.96 -3.48 3.45
C SER A 55 -12.49 -3.24 3.12
N THR A 56 -12.15 -3.14 1.83
CA THR A 56 -10.80 -2.76 1.37
C THR A 56 -10.34 -1.43 1.95
N SER A 57 -11.24 -0.46 2.05
CA SER A 57 -10.97 0.87 2.59
C SER A 57 -10.67 0.91 4.10
N ASN A 58 -11.10 -0.09 4.88
CA ASN A 58 -10.94 -0.07 6.34
C ASN A 58 -10.12 -1.25 6.91
N VAL A 59 -9.88 -2.31 6.15
CA VAL A 59 -9.25 -3.53 6.67
C VAL A 59 -7.84 -3.30 7.21
N ALA A 60 -7.04 -2.41 6.59
CA ALA A 60 -5.70 -2.07 7.08
C ALA A 60 -5.77 -1.42 8.47
N ASN A 61 -6.67 -0.44 8.62
CA ASN A 61 -6.94 0.25 9.88
C ASN A 61 -7.38 -0.74 10.96
N LEU A 62 -8.37 -1.59 10.64
CA LEU A 62 -8.90 -2.60 11.56
C LEU A 62 -7.84 -3.62 11.96
N ARG A 63 -7.01 -4.10 11.03
CA ARG A 63 -5.94 -5.07 11.32
C ARG A 63 -4.86 -4.48 12.22
N CYS A 64 -4.46 -3.22 11.99
CA CYS A 64 -3.46 -2.53 12.80
C CYS A 64 -3.97 -2.22 14.21
N ILE A 65 -5.21 -1.72 14.35
CA ILE A 65 -5.76 -1.46 15.68
C ILE A 65 -6.04 -2.74 16.45
N ALA A 66 -6.45 -3.81 15.76
CA ALA A 66 -6.66 -5.11 16.37
C ALA A 66 -5.35 -5.67 16.92
N GLU A 67 -4.23 -5.48 16.21
CA GLU A 67 -2.89 -5.81 16.74
C GLU A 67 -2.57 -4.96 17.97
N TYR A 68 -2.72 -3.63 17.87
CA TYR A 68 -2.44 -2.71 18.96
C TYR A 68 -3.23 -3.04 20.24
N LEU A 69 -4.49 -3.44 20.10
CA LEU A 69 -5.38 -3.81 21.22
C LEU A 69 -5.24 -5.28 21.65
N GLU A 70 -4.40 -6.04 20.97
CA GLU A 70 -4.21 -7.49 21.15
C GLU A 70 -5.53 -8.27 21.06
N MET A 71 -6.33 -7.99 20.03
CA MET A 71 -7.63 -8.62 19.77
C MET A 71 -7.46 -9.99 19.11
N LYS A 72 -6.80 -10.90 19.85
CA LYS A 72 -6.46 -12.28 19.45
C LYS A 72 -7.57 -13.27 19.80
N GLU A 73 -7.50 -14.46 19.22
CA GLU A 73 -8.48 -15.53 19.47
C GLU A 73 -8.37 -16.13 20.88
N ASP A 74 -7.24 -15.93 21.57
CA ASP A 74 -7.05 -16.25 22.99
C ASP A 74 -8.09 -15.56 23.90
N TYR A 75 -8.66 -14.45 23.44
CA TYR A 75 -9.64 -13.66 24.18
C TYR A 75 -11.08 -13.90 23.73
N TRP A 76 -11.30 -14.15 22.43
CA TRP A 76 -12.63 -14.32 21.84
C TRP A 76 -12.55 -15.07 20.50
N GLU A 77 -13.46 -16.00 20.25
CA GLU A 77 -13.50 -16.74 18.98
C GLU A 77 -13.79 -15.81 17.78
N GLN A 78 -13.06 -15.97 16.66
CA GLN A 78 -13.16 -15.07 15.50
C GLN A 78 -13.02 -13.59 15.89
N ASN A 79 -12.02 -13.29 16.72
CA ASN A 79 -11.72 -11.91 17.10
C ASN A 79 -11.27 -11.07 15.90
N LEU A 80 -11.11 -9.77 16.10
CA LEU A 80 -10.90 -8.81 15.01
C LEU A 80 -9.64 -9.10 14.18
N ILE A 81 -8.55 -9.61 14.79
CA ILE A 81 -7.36 -10.04 14.04
C ILE A 81 -7.72 -11.17 13.06
N ALA A 82 -8.41 -12.22 13.52
CA ALA A 82 -8.77 -13.36 12.68
C ALA A 82 -9.70 -12.95 11.52
N ARG A 83 -10.69 -12.09 11.78
CA ARG A 83 -11.63 -11.62 10.74
C ARG A 83 -10.98 -10.75 9.68
N THR A 84 -10.12 -9.82 10.10
CA THR A 84 -9.39 -8.96 9.15
C THR A 84 -8.39 -9.78 8.34
N GLU A 85 -7.71 -10.74 8.96
CA GLU A 85 -6.80 -11.66 8.29
C GLU A 85 -7.50 -12.55 7.25
N ALA A 86 -8.69 -13.06 7.57
CA ALA A 86 -9.52 -13.81 6.62
C ALA A 86 -9.91 -12.94 5.42
N TYR A 87 -10.39 -11.71 5.65
CA TYR A 87 -10.75 -10.79 4.57
C TYR A 87 -9.55 -10.45 3.66
N LEU A 88 -8.39 -10.16 4.25
CA LEU A 88 -7.16 -9.89 3.51
C LEU A 88 -6.80 -11.07 2.59
N LYS A 89 -6.84 -12.30 3.13
CA LYS A 89 -6.58 -13.54 2.37
C LYS A 89 -7.60 -13.78 1.28
N GLU A 90 -8.88 -13.66 1.55
CA GLU A 90 -9.94 -14.06 0.62
C GLU A 90 -10.21 -13.01 -0.47
N ARG A 91 -10.03 -11.72 -0.17
CA ARG A 91 -10.48 -10.62 -1.05
C ARG A 91 -9.36 -9.70 -1.52
N VAL A 92 -8.39 -9.41 -0.67
CA VAL A 92 -7.37 -8.39 -0.97
C VAL A 92 -6.25 -8.98 -1.81
N PHE A 93 -5.58 -10.04 -1.34
CA PHE A 93 -4.38 -10.56 -2.01
C PHE A 93 -4.63 -11.25 -3.36
N HIS A 94 -5.88 -11.38 -3.78
CA HIS A 94 -6.27 -11.92 -5.08
C HIS A 94 -6.62 -10.84 -6.11
N SER A 95 -6.54 -9.56 -5.74
CA SER A 95 -6.85 -8.42 -6.62
C SER A 95 -5.75 -7.36 -6.53
N ILE A 96 -5.24 -6.94 -7.69
CA ILE A 96 -4.26 -5.84 -7.79
C ILE A 96 -4.88 -4.56 -7.22
N GLU A 97 -6.11 -4.23 -7.61
CA GLU A 97 -6.82 -3.01 -7.19
C GLU A 97 -6.99 -2.97 -5.67
N ASN A 98 -7.53 -4.04 -5.08
CA ASN A 98 -7.75 -4.12 -3.64
C ASN A 98 -6.43 -4.07 -2.86
N SER A 99 -5.38 -4.74 -3.37
CA SER A 99 -4.06 -4.74 -2.75
C SER A 99 -3.43 -3.35 -2.77
N LEU A 100 -3.60 -2.59 -3.86
CA LEU A 100 -3.13 -1.21 -3.97
C LEU A 100 -3.91 -0.26 -3.07
N GLU A 101 -5.23 -0.39 -2.99
CA GLU A 101 -6.06 0.42 -2.09
C GLU A 101 -5.63 0.23 -0.62
N VAL A 102 -5.45 -1.03 -0.19
CA VAL A 102 -4.97 -1.36 1.15
C VAL A 102 -3.55 -0.84 1.39
N LEU A 103 -2.65 -0.97 0.41
CA LEU A 103 -1.28 -0.46 0.49
C LEU A 103 -1.24 1.07 0.64
N CYS A 104 -2.09 1.81 -0.06
CA CYS A 104 -2.23 3.26 0.10
C CYS A 104 -2.60 3.62 1.54
N ALA A 105 -3.58 2.91 2.12
CA ALA A 105 -4.03 3.13 3.50
C ALA A 105 -2.95 2.82 4.55
N CYS A 106 -1.99 1.93 4.25
CA CYS A 106 -0.89 1.60 5.17
C CYS A 106 0.07 2.77 5.42
N SER A 107 0.13 3.79 4.56
CA SER A 107 1.03 4.94 4.72
C SER A 107 0.83 5.67 6.06
N SER A 108 -0.41 5.75 6.56
CA SER A 108 -0.76 6.41 7.82
C SER A 108 -0.75 5.48 9.03
N LEU A 109 -0.34 4.23 8.86
CA LEU A 109 -0.41 3.16 9.86
C LEU A 109 0.95 2.60 10.26
N LEU A 110 2.03 3.19 9.75
CA LEU A 110 3.40 2.86 10.16
C LEU A 110 3.64 3.28 11.63
N PRO A 111 4.41 2.49 12.40
CA PRO A 111 5.14 1.28 12.01
C PRO A 111 4.30 0.00 12.06
N ILE A 112 3.13 0.03 12.70
CA ILE A 112 2.33 -1.18 12.99
C ILE A 112 1.98 -1.96 11.72
N ALA A 113 1.63 -1.28 10.62
CA ALA A 113 1.34 -1.94 9.35
C ALA A 113 2.50 -2.77 8.78
N GLU A 114 3.74 -2.39 9.07
CA GLU A 114 4.94 -3.15 8.72
C GLU A 114 5.14 -4.32 9.69
N GLU A 115 4.93 -4.12 10.99
CA GLU A 115 5.02 -5.17 12.01
C GLU A 115 4.01 -6.32 11.79
N VAL A 116 2.80 -6.00 11.31
CA VAL A 116 1.78 -7.01 10.96
C VAL A 116 1.90 -7.54 9.53
N ASP A 117 2.95 -7.12 8.81
CA ASP A 117 3.32 -7.58 7.47
C ASP A 117 2.24 -7.38 6.38
N ILE A 118 1.30 -6.45 6.56
CA ILE A 118 0.28 -6.15 5.52
C ILE A 118 0.98 -5.61 4.26
N ILE A 119 1.99 -4.76 4.45
CA ILE A 119 2.66 -4.05 3.37
C ILE A 119 3.33 -5.02 2.40
N ASN A 120 4.21 -5.92 2.89
CA ASN A 120 4.89 -6.88 2.01
C ASN A 120 3.91 -7.82 1.33
N ARG A 121 2.88 -8.28 2.04
CA ARG A 121 1.87 -9.18 1.48
C ARG A 121 1.05 -8.52 0.38
N CYS A 122 0.69 -7.24 0.51
CA CYS A 122 0.07 -6.46 -0.55
C CYS A 122 1.02 -6.28 -1.75
N ILE A 123 2.29 -5.98 -1.51
CA ILE A 123 3.32 -5.84 -2.56
C ILE A 123 3.46 -7.15 -3.36
N ASP A 124 3.60 -8.28 -2.66
CA ASP A 124 3.72 -9.60 -3.29
C ASP A 124 2.45 -9.96 -4.06
N ALA A 125 1.27 -9.66 -3.51
CA ALA A 125 0.00 -9.87 -4.20
C ALA A 125 -0.10 -9.08 -5.50
N VAL A 126 0.28 -7.79 -5.49
CA VAL A 126 0.32 -6.96 -6.70
C VAL A 126 1.25 -7.58 -7.74
N ALA A 127 2.47 -7.96 -7.35
CA ALA A 127 3.45 -8.52 -8.26
C ALA A 127 3.02 -9.86 -8.88
N VAL A 128 2.47 -10.77 -8.06
CA VAL A 128 1.99 -12.08 -8.50
C VAL A 128 0.78 -11.94 -9.42
N ASN A 129 -0.19 -11.10 -9.07
CA ASN A 129 -1.41 -10.95 -9.87
C ASN A 129 -1.12 -10.21 -11.19
N ALA A 130 -0.25 -9.20 -11.20
CA ALA A 130 0.17 -8.54 -12.43
C ALA A 130 0.88 -9.52 -13.39
N SER A 131 1.79 -10.34 -12.87
CA SER A 131 2.47 -11.38 -13.65
C SER A 131 1.47 -12.41 -14.23
N LYS A 132 0.50 -12.85 -13.42
CA LYS A 132 -0.57 -13.76 -13.86
C LYS A 132 -1.44 -13.14 -14.97
N GLU A 133 -1.86 -11.88 -14.84
CA GLU A 133 -2.65 -11.18 -15.86
C GLU A 133 -1.89 -11.10 -17.20
N GLN A 134 -0.60 -10.77 -17.15
CA GLN A 134 0.24 -10.70 -18.34
C GLN A 134 0.45 -12.07 -19.01
N LEU A 135 0.63 -13.13 -18.22
CA LEU A 135 0.74 -14.50 -18.73
C LEU A 135 -0.57 -14.96 -19.38
N ALA A 136 -1.71 -14.72 -18.74
CA ALA A 136 -3.02 -15.07 -19.28
C ALA A 136 -3.29 -14.33 -20.60
N SER A 137 -3.00 -13.02 -20.65
CA SER A 137 -3.10 -12.21 -21.87
C SER A 137 -2.17 -12.71 -22.97
N GLY A 138 -0.92 -13.05 -22.63
CA GLY A 138 0.05 -13.61 -23.57
C GLY A 138 -0.38 -14.95 -24.18
N LEU A 139 -0.94 -15.85 -23.37
CA LEU A 139 -1.45 -17.15 -23.84
C LEU A 139 -2.68 -16.99 -24.73
N ALA A 140 -3.64 -16.15 -24.34
CA ALA A 140 -4.82 -15.87 -25.15
C ALA A 140 -4.46 -15.34 -26.56
N ARG A 141 -3.39 -14.53 -26.66
CA ARG A 141 -2.87 -14.03 -27.94
C ARG A 141 -2.35 -15.16 -28.84
N LEU A 142 -1.63 -16.13 -28.29
CA LEU A 142 -1.09 -17.28 -29.04
C LEU A 142 -2.21 -18.18 -29.57
N GLU A 143 -3.28 -18.38 -28.80
CA GLU A 143 -4.45 -19.16 -29.22
C GLU A 143 -5.25 -18.48 -30.36
N CYS A 144 -5.14 -17.16 -30.49
CA CYS A 144 -5.88 -16.37 -31.48
C CYS A 144 -5.11 -16.13 -32.81
N GLU A 145 -3.88 -16.64 -32.97
CA GLU A 145 -3.06 -16.47 -34.19
C GLU A 145 -3.67 -17.10 -35.47
N GLY A 146 -4.88 -17.65 -35.42
CA GLY A 146 -5.64 -18.13 -36.58
C GLY A 146 -6.49 -17.10 -37.33
N LYS A 147 -6.63 -15.85 -36.86
CA LYS A 147 -7.41 -14.81 -37.57
C LYS A 147 -6.65 -13.50 -37.68
N SER A 148 -6.32 -13.14 -38.92
CA SER A 148 -5.61 -11.90 -39.27
C SER A 148 -6.37 -10.66 -38.79
N GLY A 149 -5.65 -9.79 -38.09
CA GLY A 149 -6.03 -8.42 -37.84
C GLY A 149 -5.05 -7.84 -36.84
N LYS A 150 -4.37 -6.75 -37.20
CA LYS A 150 -3.67 -5.87 -36.26
C LYS A 150 -4.69 -5.32 -35.27
N GLN A 151 -5.10 -6.12 -34.31
CA GLN A 151 -5.81 -5.63 -33.15
C GLN A 151 -4.76 -5.50 -32.06
N GLU A 152 -4.12 -4.34 -32.08
CA GLU A 152 -3.40 -3.80 -30.94
C GLU A 152 -4.43 -3.66 -29.82
N TRP A 153 -4.76 -4.75 -29.16
CA TRP A 153 -5.08 -4.66 -27.75
C TRP A 153 -3.74 -4.30 -27.12
N GLU A 154 -3.41 -3.01 -27.15
CA GLU A 154 -2.56 -2.43 -26.13
C GLU A 154 -3.20 -2.88 -24.84
N CYS A 155 -2.66 -3.95 -24.26
CA CYS A 155 -2.92 -4.32 -22.89
C CYS A 155 -2.25 -3.20 -22.10
N GLN A 156 -2.87 -2.01 -22.12
CA GLN A 156 -2.53 -0.91 -21.25
C GLN A 156 -2.65 -1.51 -19.88
N ASP A 157 -1.49 -1.66 -19.26
CA ASP A 157 -1.36 -2.09 -17.89
C ASP A 157 -2.11 -1.04 -17.04
N TRP A 158 -3.42 -1.25 -16.86
CA TRP A 158 -4.34 -0.31 -16.20
C TRP A 158 -3.84 0.11 -14.81
N TRP A 159 -3.09 -0.79 -14.18
CA TRP A 159 -2.45 -0.57 -12.90
C TRP A 159 -1.35 0.51 -12.94
N VAL A 160 -0.85 0.94 -14.10
CA VAL A 160 0.14 2.03 -14.24
C VAL A 160 -0.37 3.34 -13.64
N GLU A 161 -1.63 3.67 -13.87
CA GLU A 161 -2.25 4.88 -13.31
C GLU A 161 -2.38 4.75 -11.80
N VAL A 162 -2.85 3.59 -11.32
CA VAL A 162 -3.07 3.33 -9.89
C VAL A 162 -1.74 3.34 -9.11
N LEU A 163 -0.68 2.74 -9.67
CA LEU A 163 0.66 2.75 -9.06
C LEU A 163 1.22 4.16 -8.90
N SER A 164 0.83 5.11 -9.75
CA SER A 164 1.30 6.50 -9.65
C SER A 164 0.77 7.25 -8.43
N MET A 165 -0.25 6.71 -7.76
CA MET A 165 -0.79 7.26 -6.51
C MET A 165 -0.01 6.80 -5.26
N LEU A 166 0.89 5.83 -5.40
CA LEU A 166 1.69 5.33 -4.27
C LEU A 166 2.78 6.33 -3.87
N SER A 167 3.11 6.35 -2.58
CA SER A 167 4.33 7.00 -2.10
C SER A 167 5.56 6.38 -2.77
N ILE A 168 6.62 7.17 -2.97
CA ILE A 168 7.82 6.69 -3.67
C ILE A 168 8.42 5.43 -3.02
N ASN A 169 8.36 5.33 -1.70
CA ASN A 169 8.84 4.18 -0.94
C ASN A 169 8.05 2.90 -1.27
N PHE A 170 6.71 2.97 -1.33
CA PHE A 170 5.89 1.82 -1.69
C PHE A 170 6.00 1.51 -3.18
N TYR A 171 6.01 2.54 -4.02
CA TYR A 171 6.19 2.38 -5.47
C TYR A 171 7.50 1.64 -5.79
N GLN A 172 8.62 2.03 -5.19
CA GLN A 172 9.91 1.37 -5.37
C GLN A 172 9.85 -0.11 -4.98
N ARG A 173 9.25 -0.44 -3.84
CA ARG A 173 9.12 -1.83 -3.36
C ARG A 173 8.21 -2.66 -4.28
N VAL A 174 7.10 -2.08 -4.74
CA VAL A 174 6.20 -2.73 -5.71
C VAL A 174 6.91 -3.02 -7.02
N ILE A 175 7.60 -2.03 -7.61
CA ILE A 175 8.33 -2.23 -8.86
C ILE A 175 9.42 -3.30 -8.70
N ALA A 176 10.17 -3.29 -7.60
CA ALA A 176 11.17 -4.32 -7.32
C ALA A 176 10.56 -5.74 -7.24
N ALA A 177 9.42 -5.88 -6.58
CA ALA A 177 8.71 -7.16 -6.49
C ALA A 177 8.15 -7.61 -7.85
N MET A 178 7.60 -6.69 -8.64
CA MET A 178 7.09 -6.96 -9.99
C MET A 178 8.20 -7.45 -10.92
N LYS A 179 9.37 -6.80 -10.89
CA LYS A 179 10.57 -7.26 -11.62
C LYS A 179 10.96 -8.69 -11.24
N LYS A 180 11.04 -8.98 -9.94
CA LYS A 180 11.39 -10.31 -9.42
C LYS A 180 10.38 -11.39 -9.83
N THR A 181 9.11 -11.00 -9.99
CA THR A 181 8.00 -11.91 -10.33
C THR A 181 7.80 -12.06 -11.85
N GLY A 182 8.65 -11.42 -12.66
CA GLY A 182 8.67 -11.60 -14.11
C GLY A 182 7.66 -10.74 -14.87
N VAL A 183 7.16 -9.65 -14.28
CA VAL A 183 6.39 -8.64 -15.03
C VAL A 183 7.27 -8.09 -16.16
N ARG A 184 6.69 -7.90 -17.35
CA ARG A 184 7.45 -7.51 -18.54
C ARG A 184 8.13 -6.14 -18.36
N SER A 185 9.37 -6.01 -18.83
CA SER A 185 10.15 -4.77 -18.70
C SER A 185 9.52 -3.56 -19.42
N ASP A 186 8.78 -3.74 -20.51
CA ASP A 186 8.07 -2.67 -21.19
C ASP A 186 6.97 -2.05 -20.31
N SER A 187 6.21 -2.90 -19.61
CA SER A 187 5.22 -2.49 -18.61
C SER A 187 5.84 -1.76 -17.42
N ILE A 188 6.96 -2.26 -16.92
CA ILE A 188 7.71 -1.60 -15.82
C ILE A 188 8.21 -0.23 -16.26
N VAL A 189 8.80 -0.12 -17.46
CA VAL A 189 9.28 1.16 -18.00
C VAL A 189 8.13 2.13 -18.24
N ALA A 190 7.00 1.66 -18.77
CA ALA A 190 5.80 2.49 -18.92
C ALA A 190 5.31 3.03 -17.57
N SER A 191 5.29 2.18 -16.53
CA SER A 191 4.96 2.61 -15.17
C SER A 191 5.93 3.66 -14.63
N LEU A 192 7.24 3.46 -14.80
CA LEU A 192 8.26 4.41 -14.33
C LEU A 192 8.13 5.77 -14.99
N ILE A 193 7.91 5.78 -16.30
CA ILE A 193 7.69 7.01 -17.08
C ILE A 193 6.42 7.72 -16.60
N HIS A 194 5.33 6.97 -16.43
CA HIS A 194 4.06 7.53 -15.96
C HIS A 194 4.17 8.10 -14.54
N TYR A 195 4.79 7.36 -13.61
CA TYR A 195 5.04 7.82 -12.24
C TYR A 195 5.84 9.12 -12.24
N ALA A 196 6.94 9.16 -12.98
CA ALA A 196 7.75 10.37 -13.13
C ALA A 196 6.88 11.54 -13.62
N GLN A 197 6.14 11.35 -14.72
CA GLN A 197 5.31 12.41 -15.28
C GLN A 197 4.24 12.91 -14.31
N SER A 198 3.55 12.02 -13.59
CA SER A 198 2.50 12.38 -12.63
C SER A 198 3.09 13.12 -11.43
N SER A 199 4.08 12.53 -10.75
CA SER A 199 4.68 13.14 -9.55
C SER A 199 5.33 14.48 -9.86
N LEU A 200 6.03 14.61 -10.99
CA LEU A 200 6.79 15.82 -11.32
C LEU A 200 5.93 16.94 -11.91
N LYS A 201 4.83 16.61 -12.60
CA LYS A 201 3.87 17.63 -13.07
C LYS A 201 3.06 18.21 -11.91
N ASP A 202 2.65 17.38 -10.96
CA ASP A 202 1.87 17.83 -9.80
C ASP A 202 2.67 18.74 -8.88
N MET A 203 3.98 18.51 -8.78
CA MET A 203 4.86 19.37 -7.98
C MET A 203 5.12 20.75 -8.62
N LYS A 204 5.01 20.90 -9.96
CA LYS A 204 5.15 22.19 -10.67
C LYS A 204 3.91 23.09 -10.57
N LYS A 205 2.76 22.57 -10.13
CA LYS A 205 1.50 23.32 -10.00
C LYS A 205 1.28 23.96 -8.64
N ARG A 206 2.07 23.61 -7.61
CA ARG A 206 1.93 24.22 -6.28
C ARG A 206 2.61 25.59 -6.27
N PRO A 207 1.89 26.70 -6.00
CA PRO A 207 2.49 28.03 -5.96
C PRO A 207 3.52 28.10 -4.83
N ALA A 208 4.65 28.74 -5.14
CA ALA A 208 5.87 28.89 -4.34
C ALA A 208 5.70 29.77 -3.09
N LEU A 209 4.65 29.55 -2.30
CA LEU A 209 4.34 30.39 -1.14
C LEU A 209 4.76 29.79 0.19
N ASP A 210 5.06 28.50 0.30
CA ASP A 210 5.63 27.93 1.51
C ASP A 210 6.52 26.71 1.19
N SER A 211 7.78 26.77 1.64
CA SER A 211 8.78 25.67 1.72
C SER A 211 9.53 25.24 0.43
N ASP A 212 10.40 26.13 -0.07
CA ASP A 212 11.32 25.87 -1.20
C ASP A 212 12.35 24.74 -0.92
N PHE A 213 12.65 24.46 0.36
CA PHE A 213 13.68 23.48 0.75
C PHE A 213 13.14 22.03 0.78
N THR A 214 11.98 21.81 1.40
CA THR A 214 11.39 20.46 1.55
C THR A 214 10.84 19.91 0.25
N LEU A 215 10.33 20.78 -0.63
CA LEU A 215 9.82 20.37 -1.94
C LEU A 215 10.95 19.90 -2.86
N GLY A 216 12.11 20.57 -2.81
CA GLY A 216 13.31 20.16 -3.55
C GLY A 216 13.82 18.79 -3.10
N ASP A 217 13.84 18.55 -1.78
CA ASP A 217 14.28 17.27 -1.20
C ASP A 217 13.34 16.11 -1.57
N GLU A 218 12.02 16.31 -1.53
CA GLU A 218 11.06 15.27 -1.97
C GLU A 218 11.19 14.95 -3.46
N GLN A 219 11.31 15.98 -4.31
CA GLN A 219 11.53 15.79 -5.75
C GLN A 219 12.85 15.08 -6.03
N ARG A 220 13.91 15.43 -5.30
CA ARG A 220 15.22 14.79 -5.40
C ARG A 220 15.13 13.30 -5.07
N VAL A 221 14.50 12.93 -3.96
CA VAL A 221 14.31 11.51 -3.58
C VAL A 221 13.56 10.73 -4.67
N VAL A 222 12.52 11.32 -5.25
CA VAL A 222 11.77 10.71 -6.35
C VAL A 222 12.68 10.49 -7.56
N VAL A 223 13.44 11.51 -7.97
CA VAL A 223 14.34 11.42 -9.13
C VAL A 223 15.46 10.40 -8.90
N GLU A 224 16.11 10.42 -7.75
CA GLU A 224 17.17 9.45 -7.38
C GLU A 224 16.63 8.02 -7.41
N THR A 225 15.46 7.80 -6.81
CA THR A 225 14.81 6.47 -6.79
C THR A 225 14.43 6.00 -8.19
N LEU A 226 13.88 6.88 -9.03
CA LEU A 226 13.51 6.53 -10.40
C LEU A 226 14.73 6.21 -11.25
N VAL A 227 15.82 6.98 -11.12
CA VAL A 227 17.08 6.70 -11.82
C VAL A 227 17.66 5.34 -11.37
N TYR A 228 17.61 5.04 -10.08
CA TYR A 228 18.00 3.72 -9.56
C TYR A 228 17.13 2.57 -10.13
N LEU A 229 15.81 2.77 -10.21
CA LEU A 229 14.91 1.77 -10.78
C LEU A 229 15.09 1.60 -12.29
N LEU A 230 15.45 2.65 -13.02
CA LEU A 230 15.73 2.61 -14.45
C LEU A 230 17.08 1.98 -14.77
N SER A 231 18.10 2.22 -13.95
CA SER A 231 19.46 1.66 -14.16
C SER A 231 19.49 0.13 -14.00
N THR A 232 18.53 -0.42 -13.24
CA THR A 232 18.34 -1.86 -13.08
C THR A 232 17.46 -2.49 -14.17
N GLU A 233 16.87 -1.71 -15.09
CA GLU A 233 16.11 -2.22 -16.24
C GLU A 233 16.96 -2.38 -17.50
N LYS A 234 16.44 -3.15 -18.47
CA LYS A 234 17.00 -3.17 -19.83
C LYS A 234 16.74 -1.81 -20.49
N ILE A 235 17.76 -0.95 -20.49
CA ILE A 235 17.75 0.45 -20.97
C ILE A 235 17.18 0.59 -22.40
N THR A 236 17.21 -0.47 -23.21
CA THR A 236 16.78 -0.46 -24.62
C THR A 236 15.31 -0.09 -24.83
N SER A 237 14.44 -0.20 -23.82
CA SER A 237 13.01 0.16 -23.93
C SER A 237 12.69 1.58 -23.49
N VAL A 238 13.64 2.33 -22.93
CA VAL A 238 13.40 3.69 -22.42
C VAL A 238 13.66 4.74 -23.51
N PRO A 239 12.71 5.65 -23.80
CA PRO A 239 12.95 6.73 -24.75
C PRO A 239 14.12 7.64 -24.33
N LEU A 240 15.06 7.91 -25.24
CA LEU A 240 16.19 8.79 -24.97
C LEU A 240 15.76 10.19 -24.51
N THR A 241 14.66 10.71 -25.07
CA THR A 241 14.08 12.01 -24.67
C THR A 241 13.68 12.04 -23.20
N PHE A 242 13.16 10.93 -22.68
CA PHE A 242 12.82 10.80 -21.26
C PHE A 242 14.08 10.76 -20.40
N LEU A 243 15.11 9.98 -20.79
CA LEU A 243 16.39 9.93 -20.07
C LEU A 243 17.09 11.30 -20.00
N PHE A 244 17.12 12.04 -21.12
CA PHE A 244 17.64 13.41 -21.12
C PHE A 244 16.84 14.36 -20.22
N GLY A 245 15.51 14.19 -20.17
CA GLY A 245 14.65 14.94 -19.26
C GLY A 245 14.96 14.66 -17.78
N MET A 246 15.09 13.38 -17.42
CA MET A 246 15.46 12.95 -16.07
C MET A 246 16.85 13.46 -15.67
N LEU A 247 17.83 13.36 -16.57
CA LEU A 247 19.19 13.87 -16.34
C LEU A 247 19.20 15.38 -16.10
N ARG A 248 18.45 16.14 -16.90
CA ARG A 248 18.36 17.59 -16.72
C ARG A 248 17.81 17.94 -15.34
N MET A 249 16.73 17.28 -14.93
CA MET A 249 16.15 17.52 -13.61
C MET A 249 17.07 17.10 -12.46
N ALA A 250 17.78 15.99 -12.60
CA ALA A 250 18.77 15.55 -11.64
C ALA A 250 19.84 16.63 -11.36
N ILE A 251 20.30 17.28 -12.44
CA ILE A 251 21.26 18.39 -12.36
C ILE A 251 20.60 19.61 -11.68
N GLU A 252 19.37 19.95 -12.05
CA GLU A 252 18.63 21.07 -11.45
C GLU A 252 18.40 20.87 -9.93
N LEU A 253 18.23 19.63 -9.48
CA LEU A 253 17.95 19.27 -8.08
C LEU A 253 19.20 18.88 -7.26
N ASN A 254 20.40 18.96 -7.83
CA ASN A 254 21.65 18.45 -7.23
C ASN A 254 21.51 17.02 -6.67
N ALA A 255 20.85 16.14 -7.41
CA ALA A 255 20.68 14.73 -7.06
C ALA A 255 22.03 13.98 -7.06
N SER A 256 22.19 13.06 -6.12
CA SER A 256 23.34 12.16 -6.00
C SER A 256 22.92 10.72 -6.30
N PHE A 257 23.67 10.05 -7.18
CA PHE A 257 23.39 8.70 -7.67
C PHE A 257 24.38 7.67 -7.14
#